data_AF-B5W7F0-F1
#
_entry.id   AF-B5W7F0-F1
#
_cell.length_a   1.000
_cell.length_b   1.000
_cell.length_c   1.000
_cell.angle_alpha   90.00
_cell.angle_beta   90.00
_cell.angle_gamma   90.00
#
_symmetry.space_group_name_H-M   'P 1'
#
loop_
_entity.id
_entity.type
_entity.pdbx_description
1 polymer ?
#
loop_
_entity_poly.entity_id
_entity_poly.type
_entity_poly.pdbx_seq_one_letter_code
_entity_poly.pdbx_strand_id
1 'polypeptide(L)'
;MAEFTRVLSIDGGGLRGLIPAEILVSVEHKIQEKTGNPQARLVEYFDLFAGTSAGGIMTCLYLSPDLQDPTKPRCSAEEARNFFYQNSRNIFYQPCSHAIKNFWGLLNEKYSHEKFELMMQNFFGDLKLSELLKPSLICSYEISRRKTHFFTQHDAVVSPSKDYYVRDVIRATSAAPTFFKVAAIRSLGDEMYTCVDGGVFANNPTLCAYAEARSKLPDNPTAKDMVILSLGTGDVKKGYPYEQARNWGQFQWLLPLFDIIMTGVAETVDYQMRQIYDATRSPQQYLRINTTLTDKNMLPIDKSSDENLQAIRRVGQQLAEDYSEELDAIVDLLLR
;
A
#
# COMPACT_ATOMS: atom_id res chain seq x y z
N MET A 1 3.93 -17.37 -23.22
CA MET A 1 3.17 -17.04 -22.00
C MET A 1 4.17 -17.00 -20.88
N ALA A 2 4.08 -16.02 -19.97
CA ALA A 2 4.96 -15.96 -18.81
C ALA A 2 4.83 -17.25 -18.00
N GLU A 3 5.94 -17.72 -17.44
CA GLU A 3 5.95 -18.97 -16.65
C GLU A 3 5.17 -18.82 -15.35
N PHE A 4 5.19 -17.63 -14.77
CA PHE A 4 4.57 -17.33 -13.49
C PHE A 4 3.55 -16.20 -13.58
N THR A 5 2.54 -16.27 -12.72
CA THR A 5 1.74 -15.09 -12.35
C THR A 5 2.53 -14.27 -11.34
N ARG A 6 2.83 -13.01 -11.68
CA ARG A 6 3.74 -12.16 -10.90
C ARG A 6 2.94 -11.12 -10.12
N VAL A 7 3.07 -11.09 -8.80
CA VAL A 7 2.28 -10.25 -7.92
C VAL A 7 3.18 -9.30 -7.13
N LEU A 8 2.85 -8.02 -7.16
CA LEU A 8 3.42 -7.01 -6.25
C LEU A 8 2.40 -6.69 -5.16
N SER A 9 2.83 -6.71 -3.90
CA SER A 9 2.00 -6.38 -2.74
C SER A 9 2.70 -5.33 -1.88
N ILE A 10 2.01 -4.23 -1.58
CA ILE A 10 2.57 -3.10 -0.83
C ILE A 10 1.71 -2.81 0.40
N ASP A 11 2.33 -2.86 1.57
CA ASP A 11 1.66 -2.62 2.85
C ASP A 11 1.22 -1.16 3.04
N GLY A 12 0.23 -0.98 3.93
CA GLY A 12 -0.09 0.33 4.49
C GLY A 12 0.95 0.83 5.49
N GLY A 13 0.96 2.14 5.78
CA GLY A 13 1.93 2.71 6.72
C GLY A 13 2.17 4.22 6.66
N GLY A 14 1.27 4.99 6.05
CA GLY A 14 1.42 6.44 5.89
C GLY A 14 2.71 6.83 5.16
N LEU A 15 3.45 7.80 5.69
CA LEU A 15 4.72 8.28 5.13
C LEU A 15 5.78 7.18 4.98
N ARG A 16 5.69 6.09 5.76
CA ARG A 16 6.60 4.95 5.61
C ARG A 16 6.40 4.19 4.30
N GLY A 17 5.37 4.51 3.50
CA GLY A 17 5.25 4.09 2.11
C GLY A 17 6.43 4.51 1.23
N LEU A 18 7.28 5.45 1.67
CA LEU A 18 8.57 5.74 1.02
C LEU A 18 9.56 4.57 1.12
N ILE A 19 9.47 3.70 2.13
CA ILE A 19 10.35 2.52 2.27
C ILE A 19 10.16 1.58 1.07
N PRO A 20 8.96 1.03 0.80
CA PRO A 20 8.75 0.20 -0.37
C PRO A 20 8.97 0.96 -1.68
N ALA A 21 8.73 2.28 -1.72
CA ALA A 21 9.00 3.09 -2.91
C ALA A 21 10.49 3.12 -3.28
N GLU A 22 11.41 3.25 -2.31
CA GLU A 22 12.86 3.18 -2.57
C GLU A 22 13.29 1.78 -3.02
N ILE A 23 12.72 0.72 -2.43
CA ILE A 23 12.99 -0.66 -2.85
C ILE A 23 12.54 -0.87 -4.30
N LEU A 24 11.37 -0.35 -4.68
CA LEU A 24 10.84 -0.48 -6.04
C LEU A 24 11.64 0.30 -7.09
N VAL A 25 12.31 1.39 -6.71
CA VAL A 25 13.29 2.05 -7.58
C VAL A 25 14.44 1.09 -7.88
N SER A 26 14.98 0.40 -6.86
CA SER A 26 16.03 -0.61 -7.05
C SER A 26 15.57 -1.78 -7.92
N VAL A 27 14.34 -2.30 -7.71
CA VAL A 27 13.75 -3.36 -8.53
C VAL A 27 13.64 -2.93 -10.00
N GLU A 28 13.11 -1.73 -10.26
CA GLU A 28 12.98 -1.23 -11.64
C GLU A 28 14.35 -1.06 -12.32
N HIS A 29 15.36 -0.56 -11.60
CA HIS A 29 16.73 -0.48 -12.12
C HIS A 29 17.33 -1.85 -12.42
N LYS A 30 17.16 -2.84 -11.54
CA LYS A 30 17.64 -4.22 -11.75
C LYS A 30 16.98 -4.86 -12.98
N ILE A 31 15.69 -4.62 -13.18
CA ILE A 31 14.98 -5.04 -14.40
C ILE A 31 15.60 -4.37 -15.64
N GLN A 32 15.81 -3.05 -15.60
CA GLN A 32 16.39 -2.31 -16.73
C GLN A 32 17.81 -2.80 -17.06
N GLU A 33 18.62 -3.10 -16.06
CA GLU A 33 19.97 -3.66 -16.22
C GLU A 33 19.93 -5.05 -16.86
N LYS A 34 19.16 -5.99 -16.28
CA LYS A 34 19.08 -7.38 -16.76
C LYS A 34 18.45 -7.50 -18.15
N THR A 35 17.53 -6.61 -18.51
CA THR A 35 16.89 -6.60 -19.84
C THR A 35 17.64 -5.75 -20.87
N GLY A 36 18.55 -4.88 -20.44
CA GLY A 36 19.17 -3.86 -21.30
C GLY A 36 18.20 -2.79 -21.80
N ASN A 37 16.98 -2.72 -21.24
CA ASN A 37 15.95 -1.76 -21.64
C ASN A 37 15.78 -0.66 -20.57
N PRO A 38 16.31 0.56 -20.77
CA PRO A 38 16.15 1.66 -19.82
C PRO A 38 14.71 2.19 -19.72
N GLN A 39 13.83 1.80 -20.65
CA GLN A 39 12.42 2.14 -20.63
C GLN A 39 11.55 1.07 -19.98
N ALA A 40 12.14 -0.02 -19.47
CA ALA A 40 11.41 -1.02 -18.71
C ALA A 40 10.79 -0.40 -17.44
N ARG A 41 9.55 -0.79 -17.14
CA ARG A 41 8.76 -0.30 -16.02
C ARG A 41 8.11 -1.44 -15.26
N LEU A 42 7.90 -1.27 -13.96
CA LEU A 42 7.30 -2.30 -13.08
C LEU A 42 6.03 -2.92 -13.66
N VAL A 43 5.17 -2.12 -14.29
CA VAL A 43 3.89 -2.55 -14.87
C VAL A 43 4.01 -3.65 -15.93
N GLU A 44 5.17 -3.79 -16.58
CA GLU A 44 5.40 -4.83 -17.58
C GLU A 44 5.75 -6.19 -16.96
N TYR A 45 6.24 -6.18 -15.71
CA TYR A 45 6.82 -7.35 -15.04
C TYR A 45 5.95 -7.88 -13.89
N PHE A 46 4.82 -7.25 -13.62
CA PHE A 46 3.82 -7.71 -12.67
C PHE A 46 2.44 -7.81 -13.33
N ASP A 47 1.70 -8.85 -12.97
CA ASP A 47 0.37 -9.17 -13.50
C ASP A 47 -0.75 -8.73 -12.54
N LEU A 48 -0.44 -8.58 -11.25
CA LEU A 48 -1.34 -8.06 -10.23
C LEU A 48 -0.59 -7.15 -9.25
N PHE A 49 -1.18 -5.99 -8.96
CA PHE A 49 -0.69 -5.08 -7.93
C PHE A 49 -1.70 -4.99 -6.78
N ALA A 50 -1.25 -5.20 -5.55
CA ALA A 50 -2.06 -5.06 -4.37
C ALA A 50 -1.49 -3.99 -3.44
N GLY A 51 -2.39 -3.22 -2.82
CA GLY A 51 -2.00 -2.11 -1.97
C GLY A 51 -3.02 -1.79 -0.90
N THR A 52 -2.53 -1.45 0.30
CA THR A 52 -3.35 -0.92 1.38
C THR A 52 -2.84 0.47 1.77
N SER A 53 -3.73 1.44 2.00
CA SER A 53 -3.37 2.78 2.47
C SER A 53 -2.32 3.43 1.55
N ALA A 54 -1.18 3.87 2.09
CA ALA A 54 -0.03 4.35 1.32
C ALA A 54 0.39 3.38 0.20
N GLY A 55 0.37 2.06 0.43
CA GLY A 55 0.62 1.07 -0.60
C GLY A 55 -0.42 1.12 -1.74
N GLY A 56 -1.69 1.37 -1.42
CA GLY A 56 -2.74 1.59 -2.42
C GLY A 56 -2.53 2.86 -3.24
N ILE A 57 -2.04 3.94 -2.62
CA ILE A 57 -1.63 5.16 -3.34
C ILE A 57 -0.51 4.82 -4.34
N MET A 58 0.53 4.12 -3.89
CA MET A 58 1.65 3.73 -4.73
C MET A 58 1.21 2.82 -5.88
N THR A 59 0.35 1.82 -5.61
CA THR A 59 -0.28 0.98 -6.64
C THR A 59 -0.97 1.82 -7.72
N CYS A 60 -1.78 2.80 -7.33
CA CYS A 60 -2.44 3.69 -8.30
C CYS A 60 -1.45 4.53 -9.11
N LEU A 61 -0.37 5.02 -8.50
CA LEU A 61 0.67 5.79 -9.20
C LEU A 61 1.38 4.92 -10.26
N TYR A 62 1.78 3.70 -9.91
CA TYR A 62 2.47 2.79 -10.83
C TYR A 62 1.59 2.31 -11.99
N LEU A 63 0.28 2.23 -11.77
CA LEU A 63 -0.68 1.75 -12.76
C LEU A 63 -1.38 2.85 -13.55
N SER A 64 -1.12 4.12 -13.23
CA SER A 64 -1.74 5.23 -13.95
C SER A 64 -1.22 5.28 -15.39
N PRO A 65 -2.10 5.29 -16.39
CA PRO A 65 -1.69 5.45 -17.78
C PRO A 65 -1.14 6.86 -18.03
N ASP A 66 -0.17 6.96 -18.94
CA ASP A 66 0.31 8.24 -19.43
C ASP A 66 -0.81 9.01 -20.14
N LEU A 67 -0.76 10.34 -20.04
CA LEU A 67 -1.83 11.21 -20.57
C LEU A 67 -1.82 11.29 -22.10
N GLN A 68 -0.68 11.04 -22.75
CA GLN A 68 -0.52 11.08 -24.20
C GLN A 68 -0.54 9.68 -24.81
N ASP A 69 0.06 8.69 -24.14
CA ASP A 69 0.07 7.29 -24.55
C ASP A 69 -0.51 6.38 -23.45
N PRO A 70 -1.83 6.14 -23.44
CA PRO A 70 -2.50 5.37 -22.39
C PRO A 70 -2.07 3.89 -22.30
N THR A 71 -1.21 3.42 -23.19
CA THR A 71 -0.64 2.07 -23.12
C THR A 71 0.60 1.98 -22.23
N LYS A 72 1.16 3.13 -21.84
CA LYS A 72 2.37 3.24 -21.03
C LYS A 72 2.06 3.78 -19.63
N PRO A 73 2.88 3.45 -18.62
CA PRO A 73 2.74 4.06 -17.31
C PRO A 73 3.16 5.54 -17.34
N ARG A 74 2.42 6.36 -16.60
CA ARG A 74 2.67 7.80 -16.44
C ARG A 74 3.95 8.10 -15.67
N CYS A 75 4.37 7.19 -14.80
CA CYS A 75 5.50 7.39 -13.92
C CYS A 75 6.41 6.16 -13.90
N SER A 76 7.72 6.39 -13.85
CA SER A 76 8.70 5.42 -13.37
C SER A 76 8.56 5.18 -11.86
N ALA A 77 9.27 4.17 -11.36
CA ALA A 77 9.35 3.91 -9.93
C ALA A 77 9.88 5.13 -9.16
N GLU A 78 10.88 5.80 -9.72
CA GLU A 78 11.51 6.99 -9.15
C GLU A 78 10.58 8.20 -9.17
N GLU A 79 9.84 8.41 -10.27
CA GLU A 79 8.88 9.51 -10.38
C GLU A 79 7.73 9.35 -9.39
N ALA A 80 7.21 8.14 -9.21
CA ALA A 80 6.18 7.85 -8.22
C ALA A 80 6.70 8.08 -6.79
N ARG A 81 7.93 7.62 -6.46
CA ARG A 81 8.60 7.90 -5.19
C ARG A 81 8.74 9.40 -4.95
N ASN A 82 9.22 10.14 -5.96
CA ASN A 82 9.41 11.59 -5.91
C ASN A 82 8.08 12.31 -5.69
N PHE A 83 7.03 11.90 -6.41
CA PHE A 83 5.68 12.43 -6.23
C PHE A 83 5.23 12.26 -4.78
N PHE A 84 5.33 11.04 -4.23
CA PHE A 84 4.92 10.77 -2.84
C PHE A 84 5.76 11.58 -1.83
N TYR A 85 7.08 11.66 -2.03
CA TYR A 85 7.99 12.44 -1.17
C TYR A 85 7.65 13.93 -1.16
N GLN A 86 7.53 14.56 -2.34
CA GLN A 86 7.27 16.00 -2.47
C GLN A 86 5.91 16.38 -1.92
N ASN A 87 4.93 15.48 -2.07
CA ASN A 87 3.57 15.74 -1.63
C ASN A 87 3.29 15.31 -0.18
N SER A 88 4.20 14.59 0.48
CA SER A 88 4.08 14.14 1.88
C SER A 88 3.58 15.21 2.86
N ARG A 89 4.08 16.44 2.74
CA ARG A 89 3.67 17.59 3.57
C ARG A 89 2.23 18.04 3.33
N ASN A 90 1.74 17.87 2.10
CA ASN A 90 0.37 18.18 1.72
C ASN A 90 -0.59 17.03 2.09
N ILE A 91 -0.12 15.77 2.02
CA ILE A 91 -0.87 14.58 2.45
C ILE A 91 -1.15 14.64 3.96
N PHE A 92 -0.15 15.04 4.77
CA PHE A 92 -0.24 15.09 6.23
C PHE A 92 -0.31 16.53 6.77
N TYR A 93 -1.05 17.41 6.08
CA TYR A 93 -1.17 18.82 6.48
C TYR A 93 -2.09 19.02 7.71
N GLN A 94 -1.56 19.66 8.75
CA GLN A 94 -2.36 20.16 9.87
C GLN A 94 -2.57 21.68 9.75
N PRO A 95 -3.81 22.19 9.64
CA PRO A 95 -4.05 23.63 9.76
C PRO A 95 -3.72 24.10 11.19
N CYS A 96 -2.85 25.11 11.31
CA CYS A 96 -2.40 25.67 12.60
C CYS A 96 -3.53 26.15 13.54
N SER A 97 -4.75 26.34 13.03
CA SER A 97 -5.91 26.80 13.81
C SER A 97 -6.52 25.73 14.73
N HIS A 98 -6.15 24.45 14.60
CA HIS A 98 -6.62 23.37 15.49
C HIS A 98 -5.76 23.20 16.77
N ALA A 99 -4.71 24.00 16.94
CA ALA A 99 -3.83 23.95 18.12
C ALA A 99 -4.44 24.53 19.41
N ILE A 100 -5.67 25.07 19.36
CA ILE A 100 -6.42 25.51 20.54
C ILE A 100 -7.67 24.64 20.71
N LYS A 101 -7.59 23.62 21.59
CA LYS A 101 -8.59 23.34 22.64
C LYS A 101 -8.24 22.10 23.48
N ASN A 102 -7.99 22.36 24.77
CA ASN A 102 -7.92 21.38 25.85
C ASN A 102 -9.19 20.51 25.95
N PHE A 103 -9.02 19.29 26.47
CA PHE A 103 -10.01 18.30 26.95
C PHE A 103 -11.08 17.79 25.96
N TRP A 104 -11.38 18.52 24.88
CA TRP A 104 -12.32 18.12 23.81
C TRP A 104 -11.63 17.74 22.48
N GLY A 105 -10.31 17.85 22.39
CA GLY A 105 -9.50 17.57 21.19
C GLY A 105 -9.41 16.10 20.76
N LEU A 106 -10.12 15.19 21.46
CA LEU A 106 -10.23 13.77 21.09
C LEU A 106 -11.41 13.48 20.13
N LEU A 107 -12.20 14.49 19.77
CA LEU A 107 -13.40 14.32 18.92
C LEU A 107 -13.22 14.78 17.46
N ASN A 108 -12.10 15.41 17.10
CA ASN A 108 -11.84 15.87 15.74
C ASN A 108 -10.68 15.13 15.10
N GLU A 109 -10.80 14.84 13.80
CA GLU A 109 -9.74 14.27 12.97
C GLU A 109 -8.43 15.09 13.02
N LYS A 110 -7.30 14.39 12.88
CA LYS A 110 -5.97 14.98 12.99
C LYS A 110 -5.58 15.81 11.76
N TYR A 111 -6.11 15.49 10.57
CA TYR A 111 -5.70 16.10 9.29
C TYR A 111 -6.91 16.47 8.41
N SER A 112 -6.83 17.60 7.68
CA SER A 112 -7.84 17.97 6.67
C SER A 112 -7.66 17.13 5.41
N HIS A 113 -8.76 16.55 4.91
CA HIS A 113 -8.78 15.76 3.69
C HIS A 113 -8.83 16.61 2.42
N GLU A 114 -9.14 17.90 2.50
CA GLU A 114 -9.42 18.74 1.33
C GLU A 114 -8.17 18.96 0.46
N LYS A 115 -7.01 19.18 1.10
CA LYS A 115 -5.73 19.33 0.38
C LYS A 115 -5.28 18.03 -0.27
N PHE A 116 -5.50 16.92 0.44
CA PHE A 116 -5.21 15.59 -0.07
C PHE A 116 -6.10 15.27 -1.29
N GLU A 117 -7.41 15.48 -1.17
CA GLU A 117 -8.39 15.28 -2.25
C GLU A 117 -8.10 16.18 -3.45
N LEU A 118 -7.74 17.45 -3.24
CA LEU A 118 -7.36 18.36 -4.32
C LEU A 118 -6.08 17.90 -5.02
N MET A 119 -5.09 17.39 -4.29
CA MET A 119 -3.88 16.85 -4.89
C MET A 119 -4.17 15.60 -5.73
N MET A 120 -4.97 14.68 -5.18
CA MET A 120 -5.38 13.48 -5.91
C MET A 120 -6.22 13.87 -7.16
N GLN A 121 -7.08 14.88 -7.05
CA GLN A 121 -7.80 15.44 -8.20
C GLN A 121 -6.85 15.99 -9.26
N ASN A 122 -5.85 16.77 -8.87
CA ASN A 122 -4.93 17.39 -9.82
C ASN A 122 -4.05 16.37 -10.54
N PHE A 123 -3.68 15.29 -9.85
CA PHE A 123 -2.88 14.23 -10.46
C PHE A 123 -3.75 13.27 -11.28
N PHE A 124 -4.74 12.62 -10.67
CA PHE A 124 -5.52 11.55 -11.29
C PHE A 124 -6.71 12.06 -12.11
N GLY A 125 -7.21 13.27 -11.86
CA GLY A 125 -8.39 13.79 -12.54
C GLY A 125 -9.60 12.87 -12.38
N ASP A 126 -10.20 12.53 -13.52
CA ASP A 126 -11.33 11.61 -13.63
C ASP A 126 -10.91 10.20 -14.10
N LEU A 127 -9.63 9.84 -13.90
CA LEU A 127 -9.14 8.48 -14.16
C LEU A 127 -9.97 7.47 -13.36
N LYS A 128 -10.51 6.48 -14.05
CA LYS A 128 -11.31 5.41 -13.47
C LYS A 128 -10.45 4.24 -13.06
N LEU A 129 -10.93 3.47 -12.09
CA LEU A 129 -10.27 2.26 -11.64
C LEU A 129 -10.12 1.26 -12.78
N SER A 130 -11.14 1.13 -13.63
CA SER A 130 -11.11 0.26 -14.83
C SER A 130 -10.01 0.64 -15.84
N GLU A 131 -9.54 1.89 -15.83
CA GLU A 131 -8.56 2.45 -16.78
C GLU A 131 -7.10 2.26 -16.30
N LEU A 132 -6.88 1.70 -15.11
CA LEU A 132 -5.54 1.31 -14.66
C LEU A 132 -4.96 0.21 -15.56
N LEU A 133 -3.64 0.27 -15.79
CA LEU A 133 -2.94 -0.54 -16.79
C LEU A 133 -2.92 -2.05 -16.53
N LYS A 134 -3.11 -2.48 -15.28
CA LYS A 134 -3.08 -3.88 -14.86
C LYS A 134 -4.16 -4.18 -13.81
N PRO A 135 -4.51 -5.47 -13.64
CA PRO A 135 -5.26 -5.90 -12.48
C PRO A 135 -4.66 -5.34 -11.19
N SER A 136 -5.53 -4.82 -10.33
CA SER A 136 -5.16 -4.32 -9.02
C SER A 136 -6.15 -4.75 -7.95
N LEU A 137 -5.71 -4.75 -6.70
CA LEU A 137 -6.53 -4.94 -5.50
C LEU A 137 -6.15 -3.90 -4.46
N ILE A 138 -7.06 -2.97 -4.16
CA ILE A 138 -6.84 -1.93 -3.16
C ILE A 138 -7.81 -2.13 -1.99
N CYS A 139 -7.26 -2.27 -0.79
CA CYS A 139 -8.02 -2.64 0.40
C CYS A 139 -8.69 -1.45 1.07
N SER A 140 -9.96 -1.59 1.43
CA SER A 140 -10.69 -0.70 2.33
C SER A 140 -11.74 -1.49 3.12
N TYR A 141 -12.28 -0.91 4.18
CA TYR A 141 -13.34 -1.52 4.97
C TYR A 141 -14.59 -0.64 4.95
N GLU A 142 -15.73 -1.22 4.57
CA GLU A 142 -17.00 -0.50 4.47
C GLU A 142 -17.80 -0.69 5.75
N ILE A 143 -17.96 0.39 6.52
CA ILE A 143 -18.48 0.32 7.89
C ILE A 143 -20.00 0.26 7.95
N SER A 144 -20.73 0.77 6.94
CA SER A 144 -22.20 0.76 6.97
C SER A 144 -22.74 -0.66 6.80
N ARG A 145 -22.14 -1.45 5.90
CA ARG A 145 -22.47 -2.87 5.70
C ARG A 145 -21.57 -3.82 6.49
N ARG A 146 -20.57 -3.30 7.21
CA ARG A 146 -19.59 -4.05 8.02
C ARG A 146 -18.92 -5.18 7.24
N LYS A 147 -18.41 -4.85 6.05
CA LYS A 147 -17.75 -5.81 5.16
C LYS A 147 -16.39 -5.29 4.69
N THR A 148 -15.49 -6.22 4.41
CA THR A 148 -14.29 -5.89 3.64
C THR A 148 -14.71 -5.39 2.26
N HIS A 149 -13.96 -4.43 1.73
CA HIS A 149 -14.22 -3.87 0.42
C HIS A 149 -12.91 -3.78 -0.35
N PHE A 150 -12.80 -4.60 -1.39
CA PHE A 150 -11.67 -4.59 -2.31
C PHE A 150 -12.10 -3.82 -3.56
N PHE A 151 -11.36 -2.76 -3.84
CA PHE A 151 -11.45 -2.08 -5.12
C PHE A 151 -10.55 -2.82 -6.10
N THR A 152 -11.14 -3.54 -7.06
CA THR A 152 -10.36 -4.33 -8.02
C THR A 152 -10.59 -3.89 -9.45
N GLN A 153 -9.49 -3.66 -10.17
CA GLN A 153 -9.52 -3.15 -11.54
C GLN A 153 -10.28 -4.07 -12.50
N HIS A 154 -10.06 -5.37 -12.39
CA HIS A 154 -10.66 -6.35 -13.29
C HIS A 154 -12.18 -6.52 -13.08
N ASP A 155 -12.69 -6.31 -11.86
CA ASP A 155 -14.13 -6.24 -11.61
C ASP A 155 -14.72 -4.90 -12.11
N ALA A 156 -13.98 -3.79 -11.99
CA ALA A 156 -14.37 -2.47 -12.47
C ALA A 156 -14.55 -2.43 -14.00
N VAL A 157 -13.70 -3.14 -14.75
CA VAL A 157 -13.84 -3.30 -16.21
C VAL A 157 -15.17 -3.95 -16.59
N VAL A 158 -15.68 -4.86 -15.77
CA VAL A 158 -16.88 -5.66 -16.09
C VAL A 158 -18.15 -4.99 -15.57
N SER A 159 -18.08 -4.18 -14.51
CA SER A 159 -19.26 -3.62 -13.85
C SER A 159 -19.06 -2.18 -13.40
N PRO A 160 -19.83 -1.20 -13.93
CA PRO A 160 -19.80 0.19 -13.47
C PRO A 160 -20.08 0.37 -11.97
N SER A 161 -20.88 -0.53 -11.36
CA SER A 161 -21.14 -0.51 -9.92
C SER A 161 -19.91 -0.84 -9.07
N LYS A 162 -18.89 -1.44 -9.67
CA LYS A 162 -17.58 -1.75 -9.07
C LYS A 162 -16.47 -0.85 -9.63
N ASP A 163 -16.81 0.11 -10.48
CA ASP A 163 -15.88 1.11 -10.99
C ASP A 163 -16.02 2.41 -10.19
N TYR A 164 -14.90 3.11 -10.06
CA TYR A 164 -14.73 4.25 -9.18
C TYR A 164 -13.68 5.18 -9.76
N TYR A 165 -13.71 6.47 -9.40
CA TYR A 165 -12.55 7.30 -9.68
C TYR A 165 -11.38 6.90 -8.79
N VAL A 166 -10.17 6.88 -9.35
CA VAL A 166 -8.95 6.48 -8.63
C VAL A 166 -8.70 7.38 -7.41
N ARG A 167 -9.00 8.67 -7.50
CA ARG A 167 -8.96 9.62 -6.37
C ARG A 167 -9.84 9.18 -5.19
N ASP A 168 -11.00 8.61 -5.46
CA ASP A 168 -11.95 8.17 -4.46
C ASP A 168 -11.51 6.85 -3.81
N VAL A 169 -10.97 5.93 -4.61
CA VAL A 169 -10.35 4.68 -4.14
C VAL A 169 -9.19 4.98 -3.19
N ILE A 170 -8.31 5.92 -3.58
CA ILE A 170 -7.20 6.39 -2.76
C ILE A 170 -7.71 6.99 -1.44
N ARG A 171 -8.73 7.85 -1.52
CA ARG A 171 -9.34 8.47 -0.34
C ARG A 171 -9.93 7.46 0.63
N ALA A 172 -10.56 6.40 0.13
CA ALA A 172 -11.09 5.29 0.93
C ALA A 172 -9.99 4.46 1.58
N THR A 173 -8.97 4.04 0.82
CA THR A 173 -7.92 3.16 1.35
C THR A 173 -7.04 3.85 2.39
N SER A 174 -6.93 5.19 2.37
CA SER A 174 -6.10 5.98 3.30
C SER A 174 -6.90 6.66 4.43
N ALA A 175 -8.20 6.36 4.56
CA ALA A 175 -9.07 6.93 5.59
C ALA A 175 -8.84 6.31 6.98
N ALA A 176 -7.62 6.45 7.52
CA ALA A 176 -7.23 5.79 8.76
C ALA A 176 -8.03 6.34 9.95
N PRO A 177 -8.75 5.48 10.72
CA PRO A 177 -9.48 5.92 11.90
C PRO A 177 -8.58 6.71 12.85
N THR A 178 -9.10 7.77 13.46
CA THR A 178 -8.38 8.74 14.33
C THR A 178 -7.41 9.69 13.61
N PHE A 179 -6.97 9.39 12.38
CA PHE A 179 -6.10 10.27 11.58
C PHE A 179 -6.92 11.11 10.59
N PHE A 180 -7.85 10.48 9.86
CA PHE A 180 -8.64 11.11 8.81
C PHE A 180 -10.15 10.89 9.02
N LYS A 181 -10.98 11.75 8.41
CA LYS A 181 -12.42 11.50 8.32
C LYS A 181 -12.69 10.23 7.51
N VAL A 182 -13.76 9.54 7.89
CA VAL A 182 -14.37 8.48 7.08
C VAL A 182 -14.61 8.97 5.65
N ALA A 183 -14.35 8.12 4.66
CA ALA A 183 -14.53 8.46 3.26
C ALA A 183 -15.95 8.08 2.82
N ALA A 184 -16.68 9.04 2.25
CA ALA A 184 -17.93 8.76 1.56
C ALA A 184 -17.64 8.68 0.05
N ILE A 185 -17.62 7.47 -0.50
CA ILE A 185 -17.28 7.21 -1.90
C ILE A 185 -18.52 6.76 -2.66
N ARG A 186 -18.62 7.15 -3.93
CA ARG A 186 -19.68 6.76 -4.84
C ARG A 186 -19.10 5.92 -5.98
N SER A 187 -19.69 4.77 -6.28
CA SER A 187 -19.34 4.03 -7.49
C SER A 187 -19.93 4.70 -8.73
N LEU A 188 -19.40 4.37 -9.91
CA LEU A 188 -19.97 4.86 -11.17
C LEU A 188 -21.34 4.22 -11.49
N GLY A 189 -21.77 3.23 -10.71
CA GLY A 189 -23.15 2.73 -10.67
C GLY A 189 -24.06 3.45 -9.66
N ASP A 190 -23.63 4.61 -9.13
CA ASP A 190 -24.36 5.47 -8.19
C ASP A 190 -24.65 4.85 -6.81
N GLU A 191 -23.85 3.86 -6.40
CA GLU A 191 -23.94 3.29 -5.06
C GLU A 191 -22.99 4.01 -4.09
N MET A 192 -23.47 4.33 -2.89
CA MET A 192 -22.68 4.95 -1.83
C MET A 192 -22.01 3.92 -0.91
N TYR A 193 -20.79 4.23 -0.51
CA TYR A 193 -19.92 3.45 0.36
C TYR A 193 -19.34 4.34 1.46
N THR A 194 -19.32 3.84 2.69
CA THR A 194 -18.74 4.53 3.84
C THR A 194 -17.49 3.78 4.26
N CYS A 195 -16.33 4.27 3.83
CA CYS A 195 -15.08 3.53 3.84
C CYS A 195 -14.09 4.07 4.87
N VAL A 196 -13.36 3.15 5.50
CA VAL A 196 -12.16 3.43 6.30
C VAL A 196 -10.95 2.68 5.72
N ASP A 197 -9.76 3.03 6.18
CA ASP A 197 -8.50 2.45 5.75
C ASP A 197 -8.50 0.91 5.86
N GLY A 198 -7.94 0.23 4.85
CA GLY A 198 -7.84 -1.22 4.81
C GLY A 198 -6.91 -1.81 5.86
N GLY A 199 -6.04 -1.00 6.47
CA GLY A 199 -5.11 -1.39 7.53
C GLY A 199 -5.79 -1.97 8.77
N VAL A 200 -7.09 -1.70 8.96
CA VAL A 200 -7.89 -2.30 10.03
C VAL A 200 -8.08 -3.81 9.91
N PHE A 201 -7.84 -4.41 8.73
CA PHE A 201 -8.00 -5.86 8.51
C PHE A 201 -6.99 -6.50 7.55
N ALA A 202 -6.41 -5.73 6.62
CA ALA A 202 -5.49 -6.20 5.60
C ALA A 202 -4.36 -5.18 5.38
N ASN A 203 -3.62 -4.84 6.45
CA ASN A 203 -2.47 -3.94 6.32
C ASN A 203 -1.39 -4.50 5.38
N ASN A 204 -1.17 -5.81 5.44
CA ASN A 204 -0.42 -6.57 4.45
C ASN A 204 -1.41 -7.25 3.50
N PRO A 205 -1.60 -6.74 2.26
CA PRO A 205 -2.62 -7.27 1.35
C PRO A 205 -2.18 -8.55 0.62
N THR A 206 -1.03 -9.13 0.94
CA THR A 206 -0.41 -10.22 0.17
C THR A 206 -1.29 -11.46 0.07
N LEU A 207 -1.88 -11.92 1.18
CA LEU A 207 -2.76 -13.09 1.14
C LEU A 207 -4.08 -12.78 0.40
N CYS A 208 -4.58 -11.55 0.48
CA CYS A 208 -5.72 -11.10 -0.33
C CYS A 208 -5.36 -11.13 -1.82
N ALA A 209 -4.18 -10.65 -2.19
CA ALA A 209 -3.68 -10.67 -3.57
C ALA A 209 -3.50 -12.11 -4.09
N TYR A 210 -2.96 -13.01 -3.29
CA TYR A 210 -2.86 -14.43 -3.60
C TYR A 210 -4.23 -15.06 -3.87
N ALA A 211 -5.20 -14.83 -2.97
CA ALA A 211 -6.55 -15.34 -3.12
C ALA A 211 -7.26 -14.77 -4.36
N GLU A 212 -7.06 -13.49 -4.64
CA GLU A 212 -7.62 -12.80 -5.80
C GLU A 212 -7.01 -13.36 -7.10
N ALA A 213 -5.68 -13.44 -7.18
CA ALA A 213 -4.98 -13.98 -8.33
C ALA A 213 -5.45 -15.41 -8.65
N ARG A 214 -5.54 -16.25 -7.61
CA ARG A 214 -6.00 -17.63 -7.73
C ARG A 214 -7.44 -17.77 -8.23
N SER A 215 -8.32 -16.83 -7.89
CA SER A 215 -9.76 -16.90 -8.15
C SER A 215 -10.19 -16.17 -9.43
N LYS A 216 -9.43 -15.15 -9.84
CA LYS A 216 -9.86 -14.15 -10.83
C LYS A 216 -8.93 -13.99 -12.02
N LEU A 217 -7.66 -14.34 -11.89
CA LEU A 217 -6.74 -14.29 -13.04
C LEU A 217 -6.85 -15.56 -13.89
N PRO A 218 -6.44 -15.50 -15.18
CA PRO A 218 -6.45 -16.67 -16.06
C PRO A 218 -5.74 -17.87 -15.43
N ASP A 219 -6.21 -19.08 -15.78
CA ASP A 219 -5.64 -20.36 -15.39
C ASP A 219 -5.67 -20.70 -13.88
N ASN A 220 -6.29 -19.86 -13.05
CA ASN A 220 -6.47 -20.07 -11.60
C ASN A 220 -5.16 -20.52 -10.90
N PRO A 221 -4.09 -19.72 -11.00
CA PRO A 221 -2.75 -20.10 -10.56
C PRO A 221 -2.75 -20.60 -9.11
N THR A 222 -1.90 -21.59 -8.85
CA THR A 222 -1.61 -22.06 -7.50
C THR A 222 -0.33 -21.39 -7.00
N ALA A 223 0.02 -21.55 -5.72
CA ALA A 223 1.22 -20.93 -5.16
C ALA A 223 2.52 -21.28 -5.92
N LYS A 224 2.63 -22.48 -6.51
CA LYS A 224 3.82 -22.88 -7.30
C LYS A 224 3.94 -22.11 -8.63
N ASP A 225 2.82 -21.58 -9.11
CA ASP A 225 2.70 -20.87 -10.38
C ASP A 225 2.77 -19.35 -10.16
N MET A 226 3.06 -18.90 -8.92
CA MET A 226 3.04 -17.49 -8.54
C MET A 226 4.39 -17.04 -7.96
N VAL A 227 4.84 -15.87 -8.40
CA VAL A 227 5.97 -15.15 -7.80
C VAL A 227 5.44 -13.90 -7.14
N ILE A 228 5.73 -13.69 -5.86
CA ILE A 228 5.15 -12.62 -5.06
C ILE A 228 6.27 -11.82 -4.38
N LEU A 229 6.34 -10.53 -4.73
CA LEU A 229 7.13 -9.54 -4.00
C LEU A 229 6.21 -8.80 -3.03
N SER A 230 6.45 -8.94 -1.73
CA SER A 230 5.70 -8.30 -0.65
C SER A 230 6.58 -7.31 0.09
N LEU A 231 6.16 -6.04 0.12
CA LEU A 231 6.95 -4.95 0.67
C LEU A 231 6.25 -4.30 1.86
N GLY A 232 6.87 -4.40 3.02
CA GLY A 232 6.41 -3.81 4.27
C GLY A 232 6.82 -2.34 4.43
N THR A 233 6.15 -1.65 5.35
CA THR A 233 6.49 -0.27 5.74
C THR A 233 7.12 -0.18 7.13
N GLY A 234 7.53 -1.31 7.70
CA GLY A 234 8.14 -1.41 9.02
C GLY A 234 7.17 -1.79 10.13
N ASP A 235 7.51 -2.85 10.86
CA ASP A 235 6.73 -3.36 11.98
C ASP A 235 7.10 -2.64 13.27
N VAL A 236 6.10 -2.09 13.95
CA VAL A 236 6.31 -1.40 15.23
C VAL A 236 6.38 -2.44 16.34
N LYS A 237 7.59 -2.76 16.78
CA LYS A 237 7.86 -3.67 17.90
C LYS A 237 7.97 -2.88 19.21
N LYS A 238 7.02 -1.99 19.44
CA LYS A 238 6.90 -1.28 20.71
C LYS A 238 6.27 -2.20 21.75
N GLY A 239 7.02 -2.53 22.79
CA GLY A 239 6.49 -3.29 23.91
C GLY A 239 5.52 -2.44 24.74
N TYR A 240 4.40 -3.05 25.15
CA TYR A 240 3.49 -2.47 26.13
C TYR A 240 3.54 -3.33 27.41
N PRO A 241 4.40 -2.99 28.40
CA PRO A 241 4.55 -3.80 29.61
C PRO A 241 3.27 -3.90 30.41
N TYR A 242 3.08 -5.04 31.12
CA TYR A 242 1.90 -5.28 31.96
C TYR A 242 1.61 -4.14 32.94
N GLU A 243 2.64 -3.65 33.64
CA GLU A 243 2.47 -2.57 34.63
C GLU A 243 1.94 -1.27 34.01
N GLN A 244 2.24 -1.02 32.73
CA GLN A 244 1.70 0.11 32.00
C GLN A 244 0.27 -0.15 31.52
N ALA A 245 0.02 -1.34 30.95
CA ALA A 245 -1.23 -1.65 30.23
C ALA A 245 -2.37 -2.15 31.14
N ARG A 246 -2.08 -2.72 32.31
CA ARG A 246 -3.08 -3.39 33.17
C ARG A 246 -4.25 -2.51 33.62
N ASN A 247 -4.02 -1.19 33.69
CA ASN A 247 -5.00 -0.20 34.14
C ASN A 247 -5.47 0.71 32.99
N TRP A 248 -5.22 0.34 31.73
CA TRP A 248 -5.68 1.12 30.58
C TRP A 248 -7.20 1.08 30.46
N GLY A 249 -7.80 2.28 30.39
CA GLY A 249 -9.19 2.46 30.00
C GLY A 249 -9.35 2.52 28.48
N GLN A 250 -10.59 2.70 28.03
CA GLN A 250 -10.97 2.70 26.61
C GLN A 250 -10.13 3.69 25.78
N PHE A 251 -9.89 4.90 26.30
CA PHE A 251 -9.11 5.91 25.58
C PHE A 251 -7.61 5.57 25.48
N GLN A 252 -7.04 4.95 26.51
CA GLN A 252 -5.64 4.54 26.47
C GLN A 252 -5.40 3.37 25.49
N TRP A 253 -6.41 2.51 25.28
CA TRP A 253 -6.34 1.41 24.31
C TRP A 253 -6.46 1.84 22.85
N LEU A 254 -7.01 3.02 22.56
CA LEU A 254 -7.40 3.40 21.19
C LEU A 254 -6.26 3.31 20.17
N LEU A 255 -5.15 4.01 20.40
CA LEU A 255 -3.99 4.01 19.49
C LEU A 255 -3.17 2.71 19.58
N PRO A 256 -2.87 2.16 20.77
CA PRO A 256 -2.19 0.87 20.88
C PRO A 256 -2.92 -0.27 20.18
N LEU A 257 -4.25 -0.34 20.28
CA LEU A 257 -5.03 -1.39 19.63
C LEU A 257 -4.92 -1.30 18.11
N PHE A 258 -4.99 -0.10 17.54
CA PHE A 258 -4.84 0.10 16.10
C PHE A 258 -3.46 -0.35 15.60
N ASP A 259 -2.40 0.06 16.31
CA ASP A 259 -1.01 -0.34 16.05
C ASP A 259 -0.80 -1.87 16.16
N ILE A 260 -1.35 -2.49 17.20
CA ILE A 260 -1.32 -3.95 17.42
C ILE A 260 -2.05 -4.68 16.30
N ILE A 261 -3.22 -4.21 15.87
CA ILE A 261 -3.99 -4.84 14.78
C ILE A 261 -3.19 -4.78 13.48
N MET A 262 -2.67 -3.61 13.10
CA MET A 262 -1.91 -3.45 11.86
C MET A 262 -0.67 -4.36 11.83
N THR A 263 0.09 -4.37 12.92
CA THR A 263 1.32 -5.19 13.04
C THR A 263 0.99 -6.68 13.10
N GLY A 264 0.02 -7.07 13.94
CA GLY A 264 -0.38 -8.48 14.10
C GLY A 264 -0.96 -9.10 12.83
N VAL A 265 -1.74 -8.33 12.04
CA VAL A 265 -2.22 -8.77 10.73
C VAL A 265 -1.06 -8.96 9.76
N ALA A 266 -0.11 -8.02 9.69
CA ALA A 266 1.03 -8.11 8.79
C ALA A 266 1.92 -9.32 9.07
N GLU A 267 2.21 -9.58 10.35
CA GLU A 267 2.96 -10.76 10.82
C GLU A 267 2.25 -12.08 10.50
N THR A 268 0.94 -12.12 10.74
CA THR A 268 0.13 -13.32 10.48
C THR A 268 0.12 -13.65 8.98
N VAL A 269 -0.05 -12.65 8.12
CA VAL A 269 -0.01 -12.83 6.67
C VAL A 269 1.37 -13.31 6.21
N ASP A 270 2.46 -12.71 6.70
CA ASP A 270 3.81 -13.17 6.33
C ASP A 270 4.04 -14.63 6.75
N TYR A 271 3.67 -15.00 7.99
CA TYR A 271 3.74 -16.38 8.45
C TYR A 271 2.96 -17.34 7.52
N GLN A 272 1.70 -17.00 7.21
CA GLN A 272 0.84 -17.82 6.35
C GLN A 272 1.46 -18.01 4.94
N MET A 273 1.93 -16.93 4.32
CA MET A 273 2.55 -16.98 3.00
C MET A 273 3.83 -17.82 3.02
N ARG A 274 4.68 -17.69 4.04
CA ARG A 274 5.88 -18.55 4.18
C ARG A 274 5.52 -20.02 4.27
N GLN A 275 4.49 -20.40 5.04
CA GLN A 275 4.06 -21.80 5.15
C GLN A 275 3.49 -22.33 3.82
N ILE A 276 2.76 -21.49 3.07
CA ILE A 276 2.24 -21.86 1.75
C ILE A 276 3.38 -22.15 0.77
N TYR A 277 4.41 -21.28 0.72
CA TYR A 277 5.53 -21.43 -0.22
C TYR A 277 6.58 -22.46 0.22
N ASP A 278 6.69 -22.73 1.52
CA ASP A 278 7.44 -23.91 1.99
C ASP A 278 6.78 -25.21 1.52
N ALA A 279 5.44 -25.28 1.59
CA ALA A 279 4.68 -26.45 1.13
C ALA A 279 4.79 -26.70 -0.39
N THR A 280 5.06 -25.67 -1.20
CA THR A 280 5.34 -25.83 -2.64
C THR A 280 6.77 -26.27 -2.94
N ARG A 281 7.65 -26.32 -1.92
CA ARG A 281 9.11 -26.50 -2.07
C ARG A 281 9.75 -25.45 -2.96
N SER A 282 9.21 -24.24 -2.96
CA SER A 282 9.76 -23.11 -3.72
C SER A 282 9.69 -21.82 -2.90
N PRO A 283 10.32 -21.78 -1.71
CA PRO A 283 10.24 -20.63 -0.81
C PRO A 283 10.78 -19.33 -1.42
N GLN A 284 11.63 -19.42 -2.44
CA GLN A 284 12.22 -18.27 -3.15
C GLN A 284 11.20 -17.52 -4.03
N GLN A 285 10.06 -18.13 -4.36
CA GLN A 285 9.00 -17.47 -5.13
C GLN A 285 8.19 -16.46 -4.29
N TYR A 286 8.34 -16.44 -2.97
CA TYR A 286 7.77 -15.42 -2.09
C TYR A 286 8.89 -14.66 -1.37
N LEU A 287 9.07 -13.39 -1.73
CA LEU A 287 10.02 -12.50 -1.08
C LEU A 287 9.27 -11.43 -0.29
N ARG A 288 9.44 -11.46 1.04
CA ARG A 288 9.00 -10.40 1.95
C ARG A 288 10.19 -9.56 2.36
N ILE A 289 10.14 -8.27 2.06
CA ILE A 289 11.11 -7.28 2.56
C ILE A 289 10.39 -6.36 3.55
N ASN A 290 10.88 -6.32 4.79
CA ASN A 290 10.35 -5.44 5.84
C ASN A 290 11.46 -5.07 6.83
N THR A 291 11.20 -4.10 7.68
CA THR A 291 12.11 -3.68 8.76
C THR A 291 11.43 -3.70 10.12
N THR A 292 12.22 -3.71 11.18
CA THR A 292 11.71 -3.60 12.57
C THR A 292 11.98 -2.21 13.12
N LEU A 293 10.92 -1.58 13.62
CA LEU A 293 10.96 -0.27 14.26
C LEU A 293 10.69 -0.44 15.76
N THR A 294 11.67 -0.04 16.56
CA THR A 294 11.63 -0.04 18.02
C THR A 294 11.55 1.40 18.53
N ASP A 295 11.43 1.59 19.84
CA ASP A 295 11.45 2.93 20.44
C ASP A 295 12.73 3.74 20.13
N LYS A 296 13.84 3.07 19.77
CA LYS A 296 15.13 3.73 19.46
C LYS A 296 15.26 4.25 18.03
N ASN A 297 14.51 3.66 17.10
CA ASN A 297 14.58 3.95 15.66
C ASN A 297 13.18 4.19 15.08
N MET A 298 12.26 4.71 15.90
CA MET A 298 10.88 4.93 15.50
C MET A 298 10.78 5.95 14.38
N LEU A 299 10.00 5.62 13.35
CA LEU A 299 9.71 6.50 12.21
C LEU A 299 8.21 6.78 12.17
N PRO A 300 7.75 7.94 12.69
CA PRO A 300 6.34 8.27 12.72
C PRO A 300 5.72 8.30 11.31
N ILE A 301 4.52 7.72 11.17
CA ILE A 301 3.82 7.55 9.89
C ILE A 301 3.23 8.84 9.32
N ASP A 302 3.19 9.91 10.10
CA ASP A 302 2.40 11.10 9.85
C ASP A 302 3.18 12.41 10.10
N LYS A 303 4.49 12.31 10.40
CA LYS A 303 5.39 13.43 10.62
C LYS A 303 6.18 13.75 9.35
N SER A 304 5.79 14.79 8.63
CA SER A 304 6.40 15.19 7.35
C SER A 304 7.61 16.14 7.48
N SER A 305 8.37 16.06 8.58
CA SER A 305 9.62 16.85 8.70
C SER A 305 10.70 16.27 7.79
N ASP A 306 11.59 17.12 7.27
CA ASP A 306 12.61 16.66 6.31
C ASP A 306 13.52 15.60 6.91
N GLU A 307 13.84 15.71 8.21
CA GLU A 307 14.64 14.73 8.93
C GLU A 307 13.96 13.36 8.94
N ASN A 308 12.65 13.32 9.21
CA ASN A 308 11.89 12.06 9.24
C ASN A 308 11.78 11.45 7.84
N LEU A 309 11.42 12.25 6.84
CA LEU A 309 11.29 11.77 5.46
C LEU A 309 12.63 11.25 4.93
N GLN A 310 13.74 11.92 5.22
CA GLN A 310 15.07 11.47 4.86
C GLN A 310 15.46 10.19 5.62
N ALA A 311 15.12 10.07 6.91
CA ALA A 311 15.37 8.85 7.67
C ALA A 311 14.59 7.64 7.11
N ILE A 312 13.31 7.83 6.76
CA ILE A 312 12.50 6.80 6.11
C ILE A 312 13.12 6.36 4.79
N ARG A 313 13.56 7.31 3.95
CA ARG A 313 14.22 6.98 2.67
C ARG A 313 15.53 6.22 2.86
N ARG A 314 16.37 6.61 3.82
CA ARG A 314 17.62 5.89 4.13
C ARG A 314 17.36 4.45 4.53
N VAL A 315 16.30 4.19 5.29
CA VAL A 315 15.90 2.81 5.63
C VAL A 315 15.49 2.02 4.39
N GLY A 316 14.71 2.61 3.48
CA GLY A 316 14.35 1.97 2.21
C GLY A 316 15.56 1.66 1.32
N GLN A 317 16.51 2.59 1.24
CA GLN A 317 17.78 2.42 0.51
C GLN A 317 18.63 1.31 1.12
N GLN A 318 18.79 1.32 2.45
CA GLN A 318 19.52 0.27 3.16
C GLN A 318 18.89 -1.11 2.95
N LEU A 319 17.56 -1.23 3.00
CA LEU A 319 16.88 -2.50 2.72
C LEU A 319 17.10 -2.96 1.28
N ALA A 320 17.11 -2.04 0.32
CA ALA A 320 17.38 -2.39 -1.08
C ALA A 320 18.82 -2.89 -1.28
N GLU A 321 19.78 -2.38 -0.51
CA GLU A 321 21.17 -2.85 -0.47
C GLU A 321 21.28 -4.20 0.25
N ASP A 322 20.70 -4.31 1.45
CA ASP A 322 20.75 -5.51 2.30
C ASP A 322 20.13 -6.74 1.62
N TYR A 323 19.07 -6.53 0.81
CA TYR A 323 18.38 -7.57 0.05
C TYR A 323 18.78 -7.59 -1.43
N SER A 324 19.92 -7.02 -1.81
CA SER A 324 20.26 -6.90 -3.24
C SER A 324 20.30 -8.25 -3.97
N GLU A 325 20.82 -9.30 -3.33
CA GLU A 325 20.91 -10.65 -3.93
C GLU A 325 19.52 -11.29 -4.08
N GLU A 326 18.66 -11.18 -3.07
CA GLU A 326 17.29 -11.66 -3.13
C GLU A 326 16.45 -10.88 -4.15
N LEU A 327 16.70 -9.57 -4.29
CA LEU A 327 16.10 -8.75 -5.33
C LEU A 327 16.57 -9.17 -6.73
N ASP A 328 17.83 -9.55 -6.91
CA ASP A 328 18.28 -10.10 -8.19
C ASP A 328 17.58 -11.43 -8.51
N ALA A 329 17.46 -12.32 -7.51
CA ALA A 329 16.78 -13.60 -7.66
C ALA A 329 15.29 -13.45 -7.97
N ILE A 330 14.58 -12.53 -7.31
CA ILE A 330 13.16 -12.29 -7.60
C ILE A 330 13.01 -11.67 -8.99
N VAL A 331 13.89 -10.74 -9.40
CA VAL A 331 13.84 -10.15 -10.75
C VAL A 331 14.08 -11.22 -11.82
N ASP A 332 15.00 -12.16 -11.61
CA ASP A 332 15.20 -13.28 -12.54
C ASP A 332 13.94 -14.13 -12.71
N LEU A 333 13.14 -14.29 -11.64
CA LEU A 333 11.84 -14.95 -11.72
C LEU A 333 10.77 -14.10 -12.44
N LEU A 334 10.79 -12.77 -12.28
CA LEU A 334 9.85 -11.86 -12.97
C LEU A 334 10.09 -11.81 -14.50
N LEU A 335 11.31 -12.11 -14.94
CA LEU A 335 11.72 -12.10 -16.36
C LEU A 335 11.37 -13.39 -17.12
N ARG A 336 10.87 -14.44 -16.44
CA ARG A 336 10.49 -15.73 -17.02
C ARG A 336 9.00 -15.78 -17.39
#